data_AF-A0A2G9NEB6-F1
#
_entry.id   AF-A0A2G9NEB6-F1
#
_cell.length_a   1.000
_cell.length_b   1.000
_cell.length_c   1.000
_cell.angle_alpha   90.00
_cell.angle_beta   90.00
_cell.angle_gamma   90.00
#
_symmetry.space_group_name_H-M   'P 1'
#
loop_
_entity.id
_entity.type
_entity.pdbx_description
1 polymer ?
#
loop_
_entity_poly.entity_id
_entity_poly.type
_entity_poly.pdbx_seq_one_letter_code
_entity_poly.pdbx_strand_id
1 'polypeptide(L)' 'MEEENIEVEEQDVEVIEVEMNMGEIDEMIGKLNELIQNKESVEIDVADDLQLKLNYSEDEGEEEDGE' A
#
# COMPACT_ATOMS: atom_id res chain seq x y z
N MET A 1 11.72 -31.49 23.35
CA MET A 1 10.91 -30.73 22.40
C MET A 1 11.11 -29.30 22.82
N GLU A 2 12.02 -28.61 22.16
CA GLU A 2 12.27 -27.19 22.39
C GLU A 2 11.13 -26.46 21.70
N GLU A 3 10.36 -25.70 22.49
CA GLU A 3 9.29 -24.85 21.99
C GLU A 3 9.98 -23.64 21.35
N GLU A 4 10.00 -23.60 20.02
CA GLU A 4 10.52 -22.46 19.26
C GLU A 4 9.53 -21.29 19.45
N ASN A 5 9.94 -20.31 20.24
CA ASN A 5 9.22 -19.05 20.37
C ASN A 5 9.34 -18.30 19.04
N ILE A 6 8.27 -18.29 18.25
CA ILE A 6 8.14 -17.40 17.10
C ILE A 6 7.94 -15.98 17.65
N GLU A 7 9.00 -15.17 17.67
CA GLU A 7 8.90 -13.72 17.90
C GLU A 7 8.22 -13.11 16.67
N VAL A 8 6.92 -12.85 16.78
CA VAL A 8 6.20 -12.01 15.82
C VAL A 8 6.61 -10.58 16.10
N GLU A 9 7.44 -9.99 15.24
CA GLU A 9 7.74 -8.56 15.31
C GLU A 9 6.44 -7.78 15.09
N GLU A 10 5.94 -7.11 16.13
CA GLU A 10 4.78 -6.22 16.05
C GLU A 10 5.13 -5.06 15.13
N GLN A 11 4.71 -5.13 13.85
CA GLN A 11 4.78 -3.99 12.96
C GLN A 11 3.70 -2.99 13.41
N ASP A 12 4.12 -1.82 13.90
CA ASP A 12 3.25 -0.69 14.17
C ASP A 12 2.65 -0.19 12.84
N VAL A 13 1.42 -0.63 12.54
CA VAL A 13 0.66 -0.18 11.36
C VAL A 13 -0.21 1.00 11.75
N GLU A 14 0.04 2.16 11.14
CA GLU A 14 -0.84 3.32 11.26
C GLU A 14 -2.00 3.20 10.26
N VAL A 15 -3.24 3.27 10.76
CA VAL A 15 -4.45 3.27 9.93
C VAL A 15 -4.95 4.71 9.79
N ILE A 16 -5.05 5.18 8.54
CA ILE A 16 -5.57 6.52 8.22
C ILE A 16 -6.97 6.36 7.64
N GLU A 17 -7.96 6.96 8.30
CA GLU A 17 -9.35 7.00 7.84
C GLU A 17 -9.60 8.30 7.05
N VAL A 18 -10.10 8.17 5.81
CA VAL A 18 -10.39 9.29 4.92
C VAL A 18 -11.80 9.16 4.35
N GLU A 19 -12.55 10.26 4.31
CA GLU A 19 -13.86 10.34 3.66
C GLU A 19 -13.68 10.91 2.25
N MET A 20 -14.14 10.17 1.24
CA MET A 20 -14.03 10.57 -0.17
C MET A 20 -15.41 10.53 -0.84
N ASN A 21 -15.66 11.51 -1.69
CA ASN A 21 -16.83 11.52 -2.57
C ASN A 21 -16.61 10.64 -3.81
N MET A 22 -17.69 10.38 -4.57
CA MET A 22 -17.63 9.52 -5.75
C MET A 22 -16.61 9.97 -6.80
N GLY A 23 -16.49 11.29 -7.04
CA GLY A 23 -15.54 11.81 -8.02
C GLY A 23 -14.09 11.66 -7.58
N GLU A 24 -13.82 11.83 -6.28
CA GLU A 24 -12.49 11.60 -5.68
C GLU A 24 -12.10 10.12 -5.77
N ILE A 25 -13.06 9.22 -5.54
CA ILE A 25 -12.86 7.77 -5.71
C ILE A 25 -12.55 7.42 -7.16
N ASP A 26 -13.30 7.97 -8.13
CA ASP A 26 -13.07 7.74 -9.55
C ASP A 26 -11.68 8.24 -10.00
N GLU A 27 -11.25 9.41 -9.50
CA GLU A 27 -9.91 9.93 -9.78
C GLU A 27 -8.81 9.03 -9.19
N MET A 28 -8.96 8.58 -7.94
CA MET A 28 -8.02 7.67 -7.29
C MET A 28 -7.87 6.37 -8.08
N ILE A 29 -8.98 5.78 -8.52
CA ILE A 29 -8.98 4.57 -9.37
C ILE A 29 -8.25 4.83 -10.69
N GLY A 30 -8.42 6.00 -11.30
CA GLY A 30 -7.68 6.41 -12.50
C GLY A 30 -6.17 6.37 -12.29
N LYS A 31 -5.68 7.04 -11.24
CA LYS A 31 -4.24 7.08 -10.91
C LYS A 31 -3.67 5.70 -10.58
N LEU A 32 -4.43 4.85 -9.87
CA LEU A 32 -4.03 3.47 -9.58
C LEU A 32 -3.93 2.62 -10.86
N ASN A 33 -4.83 2.83 -11.82
CA ASN A 33 -4.72 2.17 -13.12
C ASN A 33 -3.50 2.65 -13.91
N GLU A 34 -3.17 3.95 -13.87
CA GLU A 34 -1.96 4.49 -14.48
C GLU A 34 -0.69 3.90 -13.85
N LEU A 35 -0.64 3.78 -12.51
CA LEU A 35 0.43 3.11 -11.77
C LEU A 35 0.67 1.69 -12.30
N ILE A 36 -0.39 0.91 -12.46
CA ILE A 36 -0.32 -0.49 -12.93
C ILE A 36 0.08 -0.55 -14.42
N GLN A 37 -0.49 0.31 -15.26
CA GLN A 37 -0.26 0.27 -16.70
C GLN A 37 1.14 0.75 -17.08
N ASN A 38 1.60 1.82 -16.44
CA ASN A 38 2.87 2.46 -16.76
C ASN A 38 4.02 1.92 -15.91
N LYS A 39 3.72 1.25 -14.79
CA LYS A 39 4.72 0.78 -13.82
C LYS A 39 5.57 1.92 -13.24
N GLU A 40 4.95 3.09 -13.08
CA GLU A 40 5.60 4.33 -12.62
C GLU A 40 4.91 4.86 -11.37
N SER A 41 5.64 5.60 -10.54
CA SER A 41 5.09 6.16 -9.30
C SER A 41 3.97 7.18 -9.56
N VAL A 42 2.92 7.16 -8.76
CA VAL A 42 1.81 8.12 -8.81
C VAL A 42 1.63 8.83 -7.46
N GLU A 43 1.14 10.07 -7.54
CA GLU A 43 0.87 10.91 -6.37
C GLU A 43 -0.63 11.22 -6.30
N ILE A 44 -1.23 10.94 -5.14
CA ILE A 44 -2.65 11.06 -4.88
C ILE A 44 -2.83 11.99 -3.69
N ASP A 45 -3.51 13.11 -3.93
CA ASP A 45 -3.92 14.02 -2.87
C ASP A 45 -5.23 13.47 -2.28
N VAL A 46 -5.19 13.09 -1.00
CA VAL A 46 -6.31 12.43 -0.32
C VAL A 46 -7.04 13.39 0.63
N ALA A 47 -6.30 14.32 1.22
CA ALA A 47 -6.82 15.45 1.98
C ALA A 47 -5.90 16.68 1.81
N ASP A 48 -6.33 17.85 2.29
CA ASP A 48 -5.55 19.11 2.19
C ASP A 48 -4.13 18.99 2.78
N ASP A 49 -3.93 18.12 3.75
CA ASP A 49 -2.65 17.86 4.44
C ASP A 49 -2.11 16.44 4.25
N LEU A 50 -2.77 15.61 3.43
CA LEU A 50 -2.40 14.21 3.23
C LEU A 50 -2.23 13.89 1.74
N GLN A 51 -0.98 13.59 1.37
CA GLN A 51 -0.60 13.13 0.04
C GLN A 51 0.00 11.72 0.13
N LEU A 52 -0.53 10.80 -0.67
CA LEU A 52 0.00 9.46 -0.83
C LEU A 52 0.86 9.38 -2.09
N LYS A 53 2.08 8.85 -1.94
CA LYS A 53 2.94 8.48 -3.05
C LYS A 53 3.03 6.97 -3.16
N LEU A 54 2.53 6.44 -4.26
CA LEU A 54 2.50 5.01 -4.54
C LEU A 54 3.58 4.71 -5.58
N ASN A 55 4.39 3.70 -5.32
CA ASN A 55 5.41 3.22 -6.25
C ASN A 55 5.03 1.82 -6.71
N TYR A 56 5.14 1.56 -8.00
CA TYR A 56 4.96 0.22 -8.51
C TYR A 56 6.19 -0.62 -8.17
N SER A 57 5.97 -1.82 -7.63
CA SER A 57 7.01 -2.81 -7.39
C SER A 57 6.62 -4.08 -8.13
N GLU A 58 7.55 -4.63 -8.92
CA GLU A 58 7.39 -5.94 -9.59
C GLU A 58 7.65 -7.11 -8.64
N ASP A 59 8.18 -6.85 -7.45
CA ASP A 59 8.28 -7.83 -6.38
C ASP A 59 6.86 -8.25 -5.97
N GLU A 60 6.41 -9.40 -6.50
CA GLU A 60 5.53 -10.30 -5.76
C GLU A 60 6.33 -10.63 -4.50
N GLY A 61 6.09 -9.87 -3.42
CA GLY A 61 6.91 -9.94 -2.21
C GLY A 61 7.25 -11.38 -1.92
N GLU A 62 8.55 -11.69 -1.85
CA GLU A 62 9.04 -13.03 -1.57
C GLU A 62 8.25 -13.56 -0.37
N GLU A 63 7.26 -14.42 -0.63
CA GLU A 63 6.80 -15.35 0.37
C GLU A 63 8.07 -16.17 0.64
N GLU A 64 8.77 -15.85 1.73
CA GLU A 64 9.86 -16.68 2.23
C GLU A 64 9.27 -18.06 2.51
N ASP A 65 9.25 -18.91 1.48
CA ASP A 65 9.11 -20.36 1.59
C ASP A 65 10.38 -20.84 2.31
N GLY A 66 10.35 -20.75 3.64
CA GLY A 66 11.39 -21.25 4.53
C GLY A 66 11.37 -22.77 4.57
N GLU A 67 12.43 -23.40 4.04
CA GLU A 67 12.76 -24.84 4.18
C GLU A 67 13.00 -25.29 5.63
#